data_AF-A0A524GK77-F1
#
_entry.id   AF-A0A524GK77-F1
#
_cell.length_a   1.000
_cell.length_b   1.000
_cell.length_c   1.000
_cell.angle_alpha   90.00
_cell.angle_beta   90.00
_cell.angle_gamma   90.00
#
_symmetry.space_group_name_H-M   'P 1'
#
loop_
_entity.id
_entity.type
_entity.pdbx_description
1 polymer ?
#
loop_
_entity_poly.entity_id
_entity_poly.type
_entity_poly.pdbx_seq_one_letter_code
_entity_poly.pdbx_strand_id
1 'polypeptide(L)'
;MSKPALFRSILVCILAVAASGFGSDLDDRLNQRLKGAWAILEVEVYSACAGTYSDNRVGDAGVAGKAQYRFEAGELVKIDKVNAKRQRVDLLLTLDVPFRTSRVEGPFELFDERQCQVQLIVPVLREEIKAGIDETIVSRFEELITLYPTLDDARDSDSWNGRETEPLPSDYDQTLARYAVWQAEQTNAAVNDAVRRAVNEAADVAEDLSDDSDYLAGFAAGAEKMSTFGTSDCASLLSASLSMHDTKAPEDKETRWRDGWHGGQELIFNVLLAERLQACRVPVPPAP
;
A
#
# COMPACT_ATOMS: atom_id res chain seq x y z
N MET A 1 -47.40 68.31 38.48
CA MET A 1 -47.71 68.41 37.04
C MET A 1 -47.03 67.26 36.31
N SER A 2 -47.83 66.56 35.49
CA SER A 2 -47.54 65.72 34.31
C SER A 2 -46.64 64.46 34.37
N LYS A 3 -47.28 63.37 33.88
CA LYS A 3 -46.79 62.05 33.39
C LYS A 3 -46.01 62.19 32.03
N PRO A 4 -45.75 61.10 31.25
CA PRO A 4 -44.79 59.98 31.39
C PRO A 4 -43.95 59.77 30.08
N ALA A 5 -43.09 58.75 29.99
CA ALA A 5 -42.77 58.10 28.70
C ALA A 5 -42.22 56.66 28.84
N LEU A 6 -42.90 55.74 28.15
CA LEU A 6 -42.51 54.36 27.84
C LEU A 6 -41.40 54.32 26.79
N PHE A 7 -40.53 53.30 26.79
CA PHE A 7 -40.07 52.65 25.56
C PHE A 7 -39.73 51.17 25.77
N ARG A 8 -40.41 50.31 25.01
CA ARG A 8 -40.22 48.85 24.89
C ARG A 8 -38.99 48.56 24.02
N SER A 9 -38.21 47.55 24.38
CA SER A 9 -37.27 46.89 23.46
C SER A 9 -37.62 45.40 23.35
N ILE A 10 -37.82 44.96 22.10
CA ILE A 10 -38.16 43.59 21.69
C ILE A 10 -36.85 42.84 21.47
N LEU A 11 -36.65 41.74 22.19
CA LEU A 11 -35.54 40.81 21.99
C LEU A 11 -35.97 39.75 20.97
N VAL A 12 -35.35 39.73 19.79
CA VAL A 12 -35.54 38.71 18.76
C VAL A 12 -34.53 37.59 19.01
N CYS A 13 -35.00 36.44 19.50
CA CYS A 13 -34.21 35.21 19.57
C CYS A 13 -34.17 34.54 18.18
N ILE A 14 -33.02 34.62 17.51
CA ILE A 14 -32.72 33.81 16.33
C ILE A 14 -32.38 32.39 16.81
N LEU A 15 -33.33 31.46 16.65
CA LEU A 15 -33.11 30.02 16.80
C LEU A 15 -32.28 29.51 15.61
N ALA A 16 -30.96 29.44 15.79
CA ALA A 16 -30.10 28.64 14.94
C ALA A 16 -30.33 27.16 15.28
N VAL A 17 -31.07 26.44 14.43
CA VAL A 17 -31.21 24.99 14.51
C VAL A 17 -29.87 24.37 14.10
N ALA A 18 -29.09 23.94 15.08
CA ALA A 18 -27.93 23.10 14.85
C ALA A 18 -28.42 21.74 14.33
N ALA A 19 -28.13 21.43 13.06
CA ALA A 19 -28.29 20.09 12.51
C ALA A 19 -27.18 19.18 13.06
N SER A 20 -27.35 18.70 14.29
CA SER A 20 -26.42 17.80 14.96
C SER A 20 -26.36 16.45 14.26
N GLY A 21 -25.17 15.85 14.24
CA GLY A 21 -24.83 14.64 13.49
C GLY A 21 -25.48 13.37 14.03
N PHE A 22 -26.69 13.06 13.58
CA PHE A 22 -27.39 11.80 13.91
C PHE A 22 -26.68 10.54 13.37
N GLY A 23 -25.81 10.68 12.38
CA GLY A 23 -25.06 9.56 11.82
C GLY A 23 -23.88 9.09 12.66
N SER A 24 -23.20 10.00 13.40
CA SER A 24 -22.03 9.62 14.21
C SER A 24 -22.44 8.85 15.45
N ASP A 25 -23.55 9.23 16.09
CA ASP A 25 -24.01 8.60 17.34
C ASP A 25 -24.46 7.15 17.13
N LEU A 26 -25.15 6.83 16.02
CA LEU A 26 -25.47 5.44 15.67
C LEU A 26 -24.22 4.63 15.32
N ASP A 27 -23.28 5.23 14.57
CA ASP A 27 -22.01 4.59 14.20
C ASP A 27 -21.19 4.25 15.46
N ASP A 28 -21.07 5.18 16.39
CA ASP A 28 -20.34 5.03 17.64
C ASP A 28 -20.94 3.92 18.51
N ARG A 29 -22.28 3.87 18.66
CA ARG A 29 -22.95 2.81 19.41
C ARG A 29 -22.76 1.42 18.79
N LEU A 30 -22.94 1.30 17.47
CA LEU A 30 -22.74 0.03 16.78
C LEU A 30 -21.29 -0.44 16.88
N ASN A 31 -20.32 0.47 16.72
CA ASN A 31 -18.91 0.14 16.92
C ASN A 31 -18.60 -0.24 18.37
N GLN A 32 -19.16 0.46 19.36
CA GLN A 32 -18.95 0.11 20.77
C GLN A 32 -19.43 -1.30 21.09
N ARG A 33 -20.52 -1.76 20.45
CA ARG A 33 -21.09 -3.10 20.67
C ARG A 33 -20.37 -4.19 19.87
N LEU A 34 -20.07 -3.93 18.59
CA LEU A 34 -19.69 -4.98 17.64
C LEU A 34 -18.20 -4.99 17.31
N LYS A 35 -17.51 -3.85 17.41
CA LYS A 35 -16.10 -3.77 17.01
C LYS A 35 -15.24 -4.67 17.89
N GLY A 36 -14.41 -5.48 17.25
CA GLY A 36 -13.51 -6.43 17.90
C GLY A 36 -14.17 -7.75 18.27
N ALA A 37 -15.49 -7.88 18.14
CA ALA A 37 -16.19 -9.14 18.33
C ALA A 37 -15.80 -10.15 17.24
N TRP A 38 -15.89 -11.42 17.60
CA TRP A 38 -15.71 -12.53 16.68
C TRP A 38 -17.06 -12.94 16.13
N ALA A 39 -17.08 -13.38 14.88
CA ALA A 39 -18.28 -13.87 14.25
C ALA A 39 -18.00 -14.99 13.27
N ILE A 40 -19.02 -15.79 12.99
CA ILE A 40 -19.00 -16.77 11.91
C ILE A 40 -19.96 -16.27 10.83
N LEU A 41 -19.51 -16.28 9.58
CA LEU A 41 -20.33 -15.89 8.43
C LEU A 41 -21.38 -16.97 8.14
N GLU A 42 -22.65 -16.61 8.10
CA GLU A 42 -23.75 -17.49 7.69
C GLU A 42 -24.01 -17.46 6.18
N VAL A 43 -23.25 -16.64 5.46
CA VAL A 43 -23.36 -16.41 4.02
C VAL A 43 -22.00 -16.54 3.35
N GLU A 44 -22.00 -16.90 2.06
CA GLU A 44 -20.80 -16.82 1.24
C GLU A 44 -20.33 -15.36 1.06
N VAL A 45 -19.02 -15.16 0.95
CA VAL A 45 -18.42 -13.85 0.72
C VAL A 45 -17.30 -13.93 -0.29
N TYR A 46 -16.93 -12.78 -0.85
CA TYR A 46 -15.89 -12.65 -1.86
C TYR A 46 -14.81 -11.70 -1.36
N SER A 47 -13.53 -12.08 -1.45
CA SER A 47 -12.40 -11.19 -1.15
C SER A 47 -11.31 -11.26 -2.22
N ALA A 48 -10.64 -10.14 -2.45
CA ALA A 48 -9.44 -10.08 -3.28
C ALA A 48 -8.16 -10.40 -2.48
N CYS A 49 -8.25 -10.42 -1.14
CA CYS A 49 -7.12 -10.64 -0.24
C CYS A 49 -5.90 -9.77 -0.60
N ALA A 50 -6.15 -8.49 -0.91
CA ALA A 50 -5.17 -7.54 -1.43
C ALA A 50 -4.91 -6.36 -0.47
N GLY A 51 -5.20 -6.53 0.82
CA GLY A 51 -5.05 -5.47 1.84
C GLY A 51 -6.14 -4.40 1.80
N THR A 52 -7.24 -4.64 1.09
CA THR A 52 -8.42 -3.77 1.05
C THR A 52 -9.70 -4.57 1.20
N TYR A 53 -10.73 -3.94 1.75
CA TYR A 53 -12.06 -4.53 1.89
C TYR A 53 -12.70 -4.74 0.53
N SER A 54 -13.19 -5.95 0.28
CA SER A 54 -13.94 -6.29 -0.92
C SER A 54 -15.44 -6.09 -0.69
N ASP A 55 -16.09 -5.36 -1.59
CA ASP A 55 -17.53 -5.08 -1.52
C ASP A 55 -18.37 -6.35 -1.74
N ASN A 56 -19.22 -6.65 -0.76
CA ASN A 56 -20.16 -7.78 -0.77
C ASN A 56 -21.56 -7.23 -0.52
N ARG A 57 -22.37 -7.11 -1.56
CA ARG A 57 -23.72 -6.54 -1.47
C ARG A 57 -24.71 -7.62 -1.06
N VAL A 58 -25.36 -7.42 0.07
CA VAL A 58 -26.40 -8.32 0.58
C VAL A 58 -27.74 -7.96 -0.05
N GLY A 59 -28.47 -8.96 -0.56
CA GLY A 59 -29.83 -8.82 -1.04
C GLY A 59 -30.62 -10.11 -0.89
N ASP A 60 -31.86 -10.13 -1.38
CA ASP A 60 -32.80 -11.25 -1.18
C ASP A 60 -32.30 -12.58 -1.78
N ALA A 61 -31.44 -12.52 -2.79
CA ALA A 61 -30.85 -13.68 -3.45
C ALA A 61 -29.49 -14.11 -2.86
N GLY A 62 -29.07 -13.52 -1.74
CA GLY A 62 -27.77 -13.76 -1.11
C GLY A 62 -26.77 -12.62 -1.31
N VAL A 63 -25.49 -12.96 -1.39
CA VAL A 63 -24.38 -12.00 -1.46
C VAL A 63 -23.85 -11.89 -2.88
N ALA A 64 -23.78 -10.66 -3.40
CA ALA A 64 -23.17 -10.35 -4.68
C ALA A 64 -21.80 -9.68 -4.48
N GLY A 65 -20.72 -10.37 -4.88
CA GLY A 65 -19.35 -9.88 -4.90
C GLY A 65 -18.70 -10.01 -6.28
N LYS A 66 -17.62 -9.26 -6.52
CA LYS A 66 -16.82 -9.32 -7.77
C LYS A 66 -15.37 -9.72 -7.55
N ALA A 67 -15.01 -10.07 -6.32
CA ALA A 67 -13.63 -10.36 -5.99
C ALA A 67 -13.23 -11.77 -6.45
N GLN A 68 -11.92 -11.99 -6.56
CA GLN A 68 -11.36 -13.20 -7.16
C GLN A 68 -11.65 -14.47 -6.36
N TYR A 69 -11.57 -14.39 -5.03
CA TYR A 69 -11.73 -15.55 -4.16
C TYR A 69 -13.11 -15.55 -3.53
N ARG A 70 -13.75 -16.71 -3.58
CA ARG A 70 -15.01 -17.01 -2.90
C ARG A 70 -14.70 -17.80 -1.63
N PHE A 71 -15.35 -17.41 -0.55
CA PHE A 71 -15.34 -18.09 0.73
C PHE A 71 -16.76 -18.55 1.04
N GLU A 72 -16.90 -19.78 1.48
CA GLU A 72 -18.21 -20.37 1.79
C GLU A 72 -18.75 -19.82 3.13
N ALA A 73 -19.98 -20.19 3.47
CA ALA A 73 -20.48 -19.98 4.83
C ALA A 73 -19.67 -20.80 5.86
N GLY A 74 -19.77 -20.40 7.12
CA GLY A 74 -19.03 -20.96 8.25
C GLY A 74 -17.64 -20.37 8.45
N GLU A 75 -17.29 -19.31 7.72
CA GLU A 75 -15.99 -18.65 7.85
C GLU A 75 -15.89 -17.79 9.11
N LEU A 76 -14.81 -18.00 9.85
CA LEU A 76 -14.49 -17.24 11.05
C LEU A 76 -13.91 -15.86 10.70
N VAL A 77 -14.52 -14.81 11.25
CA VAL A 77 -14.16 -13.42 11.00
C VAL A 77 -14.07 -12.60 12.30
N LYS A 78 -13.30 -11.52 12.24
CA LYS A 78 -13.30 -10.47 13.24
C LYS A 78 -13.96 -9.22 12.68
N ILE A 79 -14.79 -8.57 13.50
CA ILE A 79 -15.42 -7.30 13.14
C ILE A 79 -14.44 -6.16 13.38
N ASP A 80 -13.96 -5.52 12.32
CA ASP A 80 -13.02 -4.42 12.41
C ASP A 80 -13.71 -3.09 12.67
N LYS A 81 -14.85 -2.89 12.00
CA LYS A 81 -15.59 -1.64 12.05
C LYS A 81 -17.02 -1.81 11.53
N VAL A 82 -17.94 -1.01 12.04
CA VAL A 82 -19.26 -0.77 11.44
C VAL A 82 -19.31 0.65 10.88
N ASN A 83 -19.89 0.85 9.70
CA ASN A 83 -20.09 2.17 9.11
C ASN A 83 -21.56 2.38 8.73
N ALA A 84 -22.29 3.16 9.52
CA ALA A 84 -23.66 3.54 9.21
C ALA A 84 -23.71 4.60 8.08
N LYS A 85 -24.53 4.35 7.06
CA LYS A 85 -24.80 5.27 5.94
C LYS A 85 -26.30 5.54 5.86
N ARG A 86 -26.69 6.47 4.98
CA ARG A 86 -28.08 6.95 4.88
C ARG A 86 -29.13 5.85 4.57
N GLN A 87 -28.75 4.78 3.87
CA GLN A 87 -29.66 3.72 3.39
C GLN A 87 -29.02 2.31 3.47
N ARG A 88 -27.96 2.18 4.26
CA ARG A 88 -27.22 0.92 4.42
C ARG A 88 -26.32 1.01 5.62
N VAL A 89 -25.89 -0.13 6.12
CA VAL A 89 -24.81 -0.25 7.10
C VAL A 89 -23.77 -1.17 6.51
N ASP A 90 -22.53 -0.70 6.50
CA ASP A 90 -21.40 -1.44 5.96
C ASP A 90 -20.66 -2.09 7.14
N LEU A 91 -20.56 -3.42 7.16
CA LEU A 91 -19.83 -4.19 8.16
C LEU A 91 -18.48 -4.61 7.59
N LEU A 92 -17.40 -4.10 8.19
CA LEU A 92 -16.03 -4.34 7.76
C LEU A 92 -15.45 -5.48 8.61
N LEU A 93 -15.07 -6.56 7.93
CA LEU A 93 -14.69 -7.83 8.49
C LEU A 93 -13.31 -8.25 7.97
N THR A 94 -12.56 -8.94 8.82
CA THR A 94 -11.32 -9.61 8.45
C THR A 94 -11.44 -11.10 8.77
N LEU A 95 -11.12 -11.96 7.80
CA LEU A 95 -11.09 -13.41 8.00
C LEU A 95 -9.93 -13.76 8.94
N ASP A 96 -10.18 -14.67 9.90
CA ASP A 96 -9.20 -15.10 10.90
C ASP A 96 -8.02 -15.85 10.24
N VAL A 97 -8.36 -16.82 9.38
CA VAL A 97 -7.39 -17.72 8.78
C VAL A 97 -6.84 -17.08 7.50
N PRO A 98 -5.52 -16.83 7.41
CA PRO A 98 -4.93 -16.20 6.24
C PRO A 98 -5.12 -17.06 5.00
N PHE A 99 -5.22 -16.39 3.86
CA PHE A 99 -5.33 -17.04 2.56
C PHE A 99 -3.96 -17.10 1.91
N ARG A 100 -3.53 -18.30 1.52
CA ARG A 100 -2.26 -18.50 0.87
C ARG A 100 -2.40 -18.35 -0.64
N THR A 101 -1.55 -17.52 -1.22
CA THR A 101 -1.45 -17.37 -2.67
C THR A 101 -0.08 -17.81 -3.13
N SER A 102 0.01 -18.57 -4.22
CA SER A 102 1.28 -18.83 -4.89
C SER A 102 1.64 -17.72 -5.86
N ARG A 103 2.95 -17.48 -6.02
CA ARG A 103 3.54 -16.64 -7.05
C ARG A 103 4.80 -17.31 -7.57
N VAL A 104 5.13 -17.07 -8.84
CA VAL A 104 6.33 -17.62 -9.46
C VAL A 104 7.35 -16.50 -9.64
N GLU A 105 8.57 -16.71 -9.14
CA GLU A 105 9.70 -15.81 -9.34
C GLU A 105 10.92 -16.61 -9.79
N GLY A 106 11.34 -16.39 -11.03
CA GLY A 106 12.35 -17.24 -11.66
C GLY A 106 11.90 -18.71 -11.68
N PRO A 107 12.74 -19.66 -11.25
CA PRO A 107 12.37 -21.08 -11.18
C PRO A 107 11.64 -21.49 -9.89
N PHE A 108 11.29 -20.54 -9.02
CA PHE A 108 10.72 -20.83 -7.70
C PHE A 108 9.22 -20.52 -7.66
N GLU A 109 8.45 -21.45 -7.10
CA GLU A 109 7.11 -21.17 -6.60
C GLU A 109 7.21 -20.76 -5.13
N LEU A 110 6.72 -19.56 -4.83
CA LEU A 110 6.72 -18.97 -3.50
C LEU A 110 5.28 -18.77 -3.05
N PHE A 111 5.07 -18.84 -1.75
CA PHE A 111 3.78 -18.67 -1.13
C PHE A 111 3.78 -17.44 -0.24
N ASP A 112 2.83 -16.54 -0.50
CA ASP A 112 2.55 -15.40 0.36
C ASP A 112 1.28 -15.68 1.16
N GLU A 113 1.29 -15.31 2.43
CA GLU A 113 0.10 -15.32 3.28
C GLU A 113 -0.56 -13.95 3.23
N ARG A 114 -1.84 -13.93 2.89
CA ARG A 114 -2.61 -12.70 2.72
C ARG A 114 -3.78 -12.68 3.67
N GLN A 115 -3.98 -11.52 4.29
CA GLN A 115 -5.17 -11.25 5.07
C GLN A 115 -6.32 -10.88 4.13
N CYS A 116 -7.47 -11.52 4.31
CA CYS A 116 -8.65 -11.26 3.49
C CYS A 116 -9.62 -10.37 4.25
N GLN A 117 -9.99 -9.26 3.60
CA GLN A 117 -10.89 -8.26 4.15
C GLN A 117 -12.16 -8.19 3.31
N VAL A 118 -13.30 -8.11 3.98
CA VAL A 118 -14.64 -8.21 3.40
C VAL A 118 -15.50 -7.09 3.97
N GLN A 119 -16.23 -6.40 3.10
CA GLN A 119 -17.23 -5.41 3.50
C GLN A 119 -18.61 -5.92 3.13
N LEU A 120 -19.41 -6.35 4.13
CA LEU A 120 -20.82 -6.64 3.92
C LEU A 120 -21.60 -5.33 3.85
N ILE A 121 -22.22 -5.06 2.70
CA ILE A 121 -23.03 -3.88 2.45
C ILE A 121 -24.49 -4.28 2.64
N VAL A 122 -25.03 -3.97 3.82
CA VAL A 122 -26.37 -4.40 4.23
C VAL A 122 -27.37 -3.26 3.99
N PRO A 123 -28.35 -3.41 3.09
CA PRO A 123 -29.39 -2.42 2.89
C PRO A 123 -30.24 -2.24 4.15
N VAL A 124 -30.49 -0.99 4.53
CA VAL A 124 -31.31 -0.63 5.70
C VAL A 124 -32.23 0.52 5.30
N LEU A 125 -33.49 0.52 5.76
CA LEU A 125 -34.42 1.59 5.45
C LEU A 125 -33.92 2.90 6.08
N ARG A 126 -34.14 4.00 5.37
CA ARG A 126 -33.68 5.32 5.83
C ARG A 126 -34.32 5.69 7.16
N GLU A 127 -35.55 5.25 7.36
CA GLU A 127 -36.37 5.47 8.55
C GLU A 127 -35.76 4.77 9.77
N GLU A 128 -35.26 3.54 9.60
CA GLU A 128 -34.56 2.77 10.65
C GLU A 128 -33.27 3.47 11.08
N ILE A 129 -32.45 3.93 10.11
CA ILE A 129 -31.23 4.70 10.37
C ILE A 129 -31.54 6.01 11.08
N LYS A 130 -32.57 6.74 10.63
CA LYS A 130 -32.94 8.04 11.22
C LYS A 130 -33.50 7.88 12.64
N ALA A 131 -34.25 6.81 12.88
CA ALA A 131 -34.75 6.49 14.20
C ALA A 131 -33.62 6.00 15.14
N GLY A 132 -32.45 5.64 14.59
CA GLY A 132 -31.30 5.22 15.37
C GLY A 132 -31.50 3.90 16.10
N ILE A 133 -32.36 3.03 15.55
CA ILE A 133 -32.76 1.75 16.15
C ILE A 133 -31.65 0.74 15.90
N ASP A 134 -30.77 0.58 16.88
CA ASP A 134 -29.64 -0.34 16.85
C ASP A 134 -30.10 -1.81 16.79
N GLU A 135 -31.09 -2.20 17.60
CA GLU A 135 -31.54 -3.60 17.65
C GLU A 135 -32.06 -4.13 16.32
N THR A 136 -32.75 -3.29 15.53
CA THR A 136 -33.21 -3.68 14.18
C THR A 136 -32.05 -3.86 13.20
N ILE A 137 -30.96 -3.11 13.37
CA ILE A 137 -29.76 -3.26 12.54
C ILE A 137 -28.98 -4.50 12.97
N VAL A 138 -28.85 -4.72 14.28
CA VAL A 138 -28.18 -5.89 14.85
C VAL A 138 -28.91 -7.17 14.46
N SER A 139 -30.25 -7.21 14.52
CA SER A 139 -31.02 -8.39 14.10
C SER A 139 -30.81 -8.73 12.62
N ARG A 140 -30.62 -7.72 11.75
CA ARG A 140 -30.26 -7.96 10.34
C ARG A 140 -28.84 -8.51 10.19
N PHE A 141 -27.91 -8.16 11.08
CA PHE A 141 -26.59 -8.77 11.10
C PHE A 141 -26.64 -10.21 11.61
N GLU A 142 -27.49 -10.52 12.59
CA GLU A 142 -27.67 -11.88 13.11
C GLU A 142 -28.20 -12.87 12.05
N GLU A 143 -28.79 -12.39 10.96
CA GLU A 143 -29.13 -13.22 9.78
C GLU A 143 -27.93 -13.54 8.89
N LEU A 144 -26.84 -12.76 9.00
CA LEU A 144 -25.64 -12.86 8.15
C LEU A 144 -24.44 -13.41 8.91
N ILE A 145 -24.42 -13.24 10.23
CA ILE A 145 -23.32 -13.65 11.11
C ILE A 145 -23.85 -14.14 12.45
N THR A 146 -23.16 -15.14 13.02
CA THR A 146 -23.33 -15.52 14.41
C THR A 146 -22.20 -14.91 15.25
N LEU A 147 -22.53 -14.09 16.25
CA LEU A 147 -21.57 -13.39 17.11
C LEU A 147 -21.10 -14.26 18.29
N TYR A 148 -19.81 -14.15 18.62
CA TYR A 148 -19.18 -14.84 19.74
C TYR A 148 -18.40 -13.86 20.64
N PRO A 149 -18.41 -14.06 21.97
CA PRO A 149 -17.65 -13.21 22.89
C PRO A 149 -16.14 -13.34 22.70
N THR A 150 -15.65 -14.53 22.36
CA THR A 150 -14.23 -14.83 22.20
C THR A 150 -13.95 -15.63 20.93
N LEU A 151 -12.67 -15.67 20.55
CA LEU A 151 -12.18 -16.48 19.43
C LEU A 151 -12.38 -17.97 19.69
N ASP A 152 -12.11 -18.42 20.91
CA ASP A 152 -12.20 -19.82 21.28
C ASP A 152 -13.66 -20.29 21.25
N ASP A 153 -14.61 -19.48 21.75
CA ASP A 153 -16.05 -19.79 21.65
C ASP A 153 -16.52 -19.93 20.19
N ALA A 154 -15.97 -19.10 19.28
CA ALA A 154 -16.30 -19.18 17.87
C ALA A 154 -15.70 -20.44 17.21
N ARG A 155 -14.49 -20.84 17.59
CA ARG A 155 -13.83 -22.05 17.07
C ARG A 155 -14.46 -23.33 17.61
N ASP A 156 -14.98 -23.31 18.83
CA ASP A 156 -15.65 -24.47 19.42
C ASP A 156 -17.10 -24.63 18.92
N SER A 157 -17.59 -23.70 18.09
CA SER A 157 -18.95 -23.74 17.55
C SER A 157 -19.12 -24.69 16.37
N ASP A 158 -20.25 -25.39 16.33
CA ASP A 158 -20.68 -26.22 15.20
C ASP A 158 -20.89 -25.42 13.90
N SER A 159 -21.04 -24.08 13.99
CA SER A 159 -21.18 -23.22 12.81
C SER A 159 -19.86 -22.98 12.08
N TRP A 160 -18.70 -23.22 12.71
CA TRP A 160 -17.41 -22.98 12.07
C TRP A 160 -17.10 -24.09 11.07
N ASN A 161 -16.71 -23.71 9.86
CA ASN A 161 -16.37 -24.66 8.81
C ASN A 161 -15.01 -25.34 8.99
N GLY A 162 -14.28 -25.02 10.07
CA GLY A 162 -12.98 -25.62 10.38
C GLY A 162 -11.88 -25.27 9.37
N ARG A 163 -12.02 -24.19 8.58
CA ARG A 163 -11.00 -23.82 7.60
C ARG A 163 -9.67 -23.59 8.31
N GLU A 164 -8.65 -24.26 7.82
CA GLU A 164 -7.26 -24.04 8.18
C GLU A 164 -6.48 -23.53 6.95
N THR A 165 -5.33 -22.90 7.19
CA THR A 165 -4.42 -22.59 6.09
C THR A 165 -3.86 -23.90 5.56
N GLU A 166 -3.91 -24.09 4.23
CA GLU A 166 -3.30 -25.25 3.56
C GLU A 166 -1.84 -25.43 4.06
N PRO A 167 -1.30 -26.64 4.22
CA PRO A 167 0.11 -26.80 4.59
C PRO A 167 1.05 -26.37 3.47
N LEU A 168 2.24 -25.88 3.84
CA LEU A 168 3.31 -25.62 2.85
C LEU A 168 3.89 -26.94 2.33
N PRO A 169 4.49 -26.96 1.13
CA PRO A 169 5.30 -28.09 0.70
C PRO A 169 6.34 -28.47 1.76
N SER A 170 6.56 -29.76 1.96
CA SER A 170 7.46 -30.25 3.03
C SER A 170 8.92 -29.80 2.87
N ASP A 171 9.33 -29.41 1.67
CA ASP A 171 10.66 -28.91 1.32
C ASP A 171 10.70 -27.37 1.16
N TYR A 172 9.65 -26.66 1.59
CA TYR A 172 9.54 -25.22 1.33
C TYR A 172 10.68 -24.40 1.96
N ASP A 173 11.19 -24.78 3.13
CA ASP A 173 12.37 -24.12 3.73
C ASP A 173 13.62 -24.24 2.86
N GLN A 174 13.81 -25.38 2.18
CA GLN A 174 14.89 -25.56 1.20
C GLN A 174 14.64 -24.69 -0.04
N THR A 175 13.39 -24.55 -0.47
CA THR A 175 12.99 -23.63 -1.54
C THR A 175 13.33 -22.19 -1.19
N LEU A 176 13.03 -21.72 0.03
CA LEU A 176 13.38 -20.38 0.50
C LEU A 176 14.89 -20.15 0.57
N ALA A 177 15.65 -21.13 1.05
CA ALA A 177 17.12 -21.05 1.09
C ALA A 177 17.72 -20.91 -0.31
N ARG A 178 17.29 -21.76 -1.26
CA ARG A 178 17.72 -21.67 -2.67
C ARG A 178 17.30 -20.37 -3.33
N TYR A 179 16.08 -19.90 -3.03
CA TYR A 179 15.58 -18.63 -3.55
C TYR A 179 16.42 -17.44 -3.05
N ALA A 180 16.82 -17.43 -1.77
CA ALA A 180 17.67 -16.36 -1.24
C ALA A 180 19.05 -16.30 -1.91
N VAL A 181 19.66 -17.46 -2.20
CA VAL A 181 20.90 -17.55 -2.99
C VAL A 181 20.68 -16.99 -4.39
N TRP A 182 19.66 -17.47 -5.08
CA TRP A 182 19.33 -17.03 -6.43
C TRP A 182 19.05 -15.52 -6.50
N GLN A 183 18.29 -14.98 -5.55
CA GLN A 183 17.97 -13.55 -5.51
C GLN A 183 19.24 -12.70 -5.30
N ALA A 184 20.14 -13.12 -4.39
CA ALA A 184 21.42 -12.45 -4.19
C ALA A 184 22.28 -12.49 -5.47
N GLU A 185 22.30 -13.61 -6.18
CA GLU A 185 22.98 -13.75 -7.47
C GLU A 185 22.38 -12.81 -8.53
N GLN A 186 21.04 -12.73 -8.65
CA GLN A 186 20.37 -11.81 -9.59
C GLN A 186 20.69 -10.35 -9.27
N THR A 187 20.63 -9.95 -8.00
CA THR A 187 20.99 -8.59 -7.58
C THR A 187 22.44 -8.27 -7.91
N ASN A 188 23.38 -9.17 -7.57
CA ASN A 188 24.80 -8.97 -7.85
C ASN A 188 25.09 -8.94 -9.36
N ALA A 189 24.40 -9.75 -10.16
CA ALA A 189 24.50 -9.72 -11.62
C ALA A 189 24.06 -8.35 -12.17
N ALA A 190 22.90 -7.84 -11.72
CA ALA A 190 22.40 -6.52 -12.13
C ALA A 190 23.36 -5.39 -11.75
N VAL A 191 23.92 -5.43 -10.54
CA VAL A 191 24.95 -4.48 -10.07
C VAL A 191 26.20 -4.55 -10.95
N ASN A 192 26.69 -5.76 -11.25
CA ASN A 192 27.89 -5.94 -12.09
C ASN A 192 27.68 -5.43 -13.52
N ASP A 193 26.49 -5.65 -14.09
CA ASP A 193 26.15 -5.13 -15.41
C ASP A 193 26.06 -3.60 -15.42
N ALA A 194 25.49 -3.00 -14.38
CA ALA A 194 25.43 -1.54 -14.24
C ALA A 194 26.83 -0.92 -14.05
N VAL A 195 27.69 -1.52 -13.21
CA VAL A 195 29.09 -1.11 -13.06
C VAL A 195 29.82 -1.19 -14.42
N ARG A 196 29.70 -2.31 -15.12
CA ARG A 196 30.38 -2.51 -16.41
C ARG A 196 29.94 -1.47 -17.43
N ARG A 197 28.65 -1.17 -17.49
CA ARG A 197 28.13 -0.10 -18.36
C ARG A 197 28.75 1.25 -18.01
N ALA A 198 28.70 1.64 -16.74
CA ALA A 198 29.27 2.90 -16.28
C ALA A 198 30.78 3.00 -16.57
N VAL A 199 31.54 1.93 -16.33
CA VAL A 199 32.98 1.88 -16.67
C VAL A 199 33.22 2.02 -18.17
N ASN A 200 32.43 1.37 -19.01
CA ASN A 200 32.56 1.49 -20.46
C ASN A 200 32.23 2.90 -20.94
N GLU A 201 31.12 3.50 -20.48
CA GLU A 201 30.76 4.89 -20.82
C GLU A 201 31.83 5.89 -20.37
N ALA A 202 32.42 5.69 -19.18
CA ALA A 202 33.55 6.49 -18.71
C ALA A 202 34.80 6.31 -19.60
N ALA A 203 35.08 5.09 -20.06
CA ALA A 203 36.20 4.80 -20.95
C ALA A 203 36.01 5.45 -22.33
N ASP A 204 34.80 5.39 -22.90
CA ASP A 204 34.47 6.01 -24.19
C ASP A 204 34.74 7.54 -24.14
N VAL A 205 34.30 8.22 -23.07
CA VAL A 205 34.59 9.65 -22.87
C VAL A 205 36.09 9.92 -22.75
N ALA A 206 36.83 9.03 -22.08
CA ALA A 206 38.28 9.17 -21.92
C ALA A 206 39.05 8.96 -23.25
N GLU A 207 38.56 8.07 -24.12
CA GLU A 207 39.14 7.83 -25.45
C GLU A 207 38.88 9.00 -26.41
N ASP A 208 37.73 9.67 -26.28
CA ASP A 208 37.33 10.82 -27.09
C ASP A 208 37.86 12.18 -26.56
N LEU A 209 38.76 12.15 -25.58
CA LEU A 209 39.36 13.37 -25.04
C LEU A 209 40.14 14.14 -26.12
N SER A 210 39.94 15.45 -26.09
CA SER A 210 40.58 16.39 -27.02
C SER A 210 41.65 17.20 -26.34
N ASP A 211 42.76 17.43 -27.04
CA ASP A 211 43.87 18.29 -26.59
C ASP A 211 43.59 19.81 -26.72
N ASP A 212 42.44 20.20 -27.28
CA ASP A 212 41.99 21.59 -27.34
C ASP A 212 41.85 22.23 -25.95
N SER A 213 42.46 23.39 -25.74
CA SER A 213 42.51 24.05 -24.43
C SER A 213 41.14 24.48 -23.91
N ASP A 214 40.25 24.92 -24.81
CA ASP A 214 38.91 25.38 -24.40
C ASP A 214 38.03 24.18 -24.04
N TYR A 215 38.14 23.07 -24.78
CA TYR A 215 37.53 21.80 -24.41
C TYR A 215 37.99 21.34 -23.03
N LEU A 216 39.31 21.28 -22.78
CA LEU A 216 39.86 20.81 -21.51
C LEU A 216 39.46 21.71 -20.33
N ALA A 217 39.38 23.02 -20.54
CA ALA A 217 38.88 23.95 -19.52
C ALA A 217 37.40 23.71 -19.19
N GLY A 218 36.58 23.44 -20.20
CA GLY A 218 35.18 23.05 -20.01
C GLY A 218 35.03 21.72 -19.31
N PHE A 219 35.84 20.74 -19.72
CA PHE A 219 35.88 19.41 -19.14
C PHE A 219 36.19 19.43 -17.64
N ALA A 220 37.22 20.16 -17.23
CA ALA A 220 37.56 20.32 -15.82
C ALA A 220 36.40 20.93 -15.01
N ALA A 221 35.74 21.97 -15.56
CA ALA A 221 34.62 22.61 -14.90
C ALA A 221 33.38 21.71 -14.79
N GLY A 222 33.09 20.92 -15.84
CA GLY A 222 32.01 19.93 -15.83
C GLY A 222 32.28 18.80 -14.84
N ALA A 223 33.52 18.33 -14.79
CA ALA A 223 33.97 17.32 -13.84
C ALA A 223 33.81 17.78 -12.38
N GLU A 224 34.28 18.99 -12.07
CA GLU A 224 34.09 19.60 -10.75
C GLU A 224 32.60 19.70 -10.40
N LYS A 225 31.77 20.12 -11.37
CA LYS A 225 30.32 20.25 -11.16
C LYS A 225 29.65 18.91 -10.82
N MET A 226 30.03 17.82 -11.50
CA MET A 226 29.44 16.50 -11.26
C MET A 226 30.01 15.80 -10.03
N SER A 227 31.15 16.25 -9.49
CA SER A 227 31.72 15.68 -8.25
C SER A 227 30.75 15.70 -7.05
N THR A 228 29.75 16.59 -7.08
CA THR A 228 28.71 16.71 -6.06
C THR A 228 27.52 15.76 -6.25
N PHE A 229 27.55 14.84 -7.21
CA PHE A 229 26.52 13.81 -7.39
C PHE A 229 26.26 13.09 -6.06
N GLY A 230 25.01 13.11 -5.57
CA GLY A 230 24.67 12.74 -4.19
C GLY A 230 23.91 11.43 -4.00
N THR A 231 23.51 10.74 -5.07
CA THR A 231 22.72 9.51 -4.97
C THR A 231 23.52 8.39 -4.33
N SER A 232 22.93 7.68 -3.37
CA SER A 232 23.61 6.65 -2.57
C SER A 232 22.81 5.38 -2.32
N ASP A 233 21.48 5.40 -2.50
CA ASP A 233 20.68 4.18 -2.40
C ASP A 233 20.78 3.34 -3.68
N CYS A 234 20.82 2.02 -3.50
CA CYS A 234 21.11 1.09 -4.60
C CYS A 234 20.03 1.04 -5.67
N ALA A 235 18.76 1.21 -5.28
CA ALA A 235 17.66 1.25 -6.24
C ALA A 235 17.82 2.45 -7.19
N SER A 236 18.08 3.65 -6.64
CA SER A 236 18.28 4.85 -7.44
C SER A 236 19.56 4.79 -8.26
N LEU A 237 20.66 4.22 -7.74
CA LEU A 237 21.90 4.02 -8.49
C LEU A 237 21.69 3.08 -9.69
N LEU A 238 20.96 1.98 -9.53
CA LEU A 238 20.68 1.04 -10.63
C LEU A 238 19.83 1.67 -11.75
N SER A 239 19.00 2.67 -11.43
CA SER A 239 18.19 3.41 -12.40
C SER A 239 18.76 4.77 -12.81
N ALA A 240 19.94 5.16 -12.29
CA ALA A 240 20.49 6.48 -12.52
C ALA A 240 20.85 6.69 -14.00
N SER A 241 20.59 7.89 -14.51
CA SER A 241 21.03 8.32 -15.84
C SER A 241 21.57 9.74 -15.79
N LEU A 242 22.61 10.01 -16.59
CA LEU A 242 23.22 11.34 -16.65
C LEU A 242 22.18 12.43 -17.00
N SER A 243 21.27 12.16 -17.93
CA SER A 243 20.21 13.09 -18.35
C SER A 243 19.26 13.57 -17.25
N MET A 244 19.22 12.89 -16.09
CA MET A 244 18.44 13.32 -14.93
C MET A 244 19.26 14.13 -13.93
N HIS A 245 20.58 14.13 -14.07
CA HIS A 245 21.53 14.70 -13.12
C HIS A 245 22.47 15.74 -13.73
N ASP A 246 22.54 15.83 -15.04
CA ASP A 246 23.37 16.79 -15.74
C ASP A 246 22.88 18.21 -15.51
N THR A 247 23.83 19.14 -15.61
CA THR A 247 23.56 20.56 -15.52
C THR A 247 23.97 21.22 -16.81
N LYS A 248 23.17 22.21 -17.22
CA LYS A 248 23.44 22.97 -18.45
C LYS A 248 24.75 23.73 -18.32
N ALA A 249 25.54 23.69 -19.39
CA ALA A 249 26.70 24.54 -19.53
C ALA A 249 26.28 26.03 -19.56
N PRO A 250 27.13 26.96 -19.08
CA PRO A 250 26.88 28.39 -19.24
C PRO A 250 26.75 28.80 -20.71
N GLU A 251 25.76 29.63 -21.03
CA GLU A 251 25.41 30.00 -22.41
C GLU A 251 26.41 30.96 -23.06
N ASP A 252 27.20 31.67 -22.25
CA ASP A 252 28.24 32.61 -22.70
C ASP A 252 29.52 31.92 -23.18
N LYS A 253 29.59 30.59 -23.06
CA LYS A 253 30.75 29.79 -23.45
C LYS A 253 30.68 29.32 -24.89
N GLU A 254 31.84 29.23 -25.53
CA GLU A 254 31.97 28.70 -26.88
C GLU A 254 31.57 27.22 -26.94
N THR A 255 31.17 26.76 -28.12
CA THR A 255 30.73 25.36 -28.33
C THR A 255 31.76 24.36 -27.84
N ARG A 256 33.05 24.58 -28.14
CA ARG A 256 34.10 23.63 -27.77
C ARG A 256 34.24 23.45 -26.26
N TRP A 257 34.13 24.55 -25.51
CA TRP A 257 34.11 24.53 -24.04
C TRP A 257 32.88 23.78 -23.51
N ARG A 258 31.70 24.00 -24.12
CA ARG A 258 30.45 23.34 -23.70
C ARG A 258 30.48 21.84 -23.96
N ASP A 259 31.07 21.41 -25.08
CA ASP A 259 31.30 19.99 -25.36
C ASP A 259 32.19 19.36 -24.26
N GLY A 260 33.26 20.07 -23.88
CA GLY A 260 34.11 19.69 -22.76
C GLY A 260 33.32 19.56 -21.46
N TRP A 261 32.51 20.56 -21.11
CA TRP A 261 31.65 20.53 -19.91
C TRP A 261 30.73 19.32 -19.84
N HIS A 262 30.12 18.92 -20.96
CA HIS A 262 29.30 17.72 -21.03
C HIS A 262 30.15 16.46 -20.82
N GLY A 263 31.29 16.33 -21.50
CA GLY A 263 32.21 15.20 -21.31
C GLY A 263 32.73 15.09 -19.87
N GLY A 264 33.06 16.21 -19.23
CA GLY A 264 33.52 16.24 -17.84
C GLY A 264 32.45 15.75 -16.86
N GLN A 265 31.20 16.17 -17.05
CA GLN A 265 30.08 15.66 -16.26
C GLN A 265 29.85 14.17 -16.51
N GLU A 266 29.86 13.73 -17.77
CA GLU A 266 29.63 12.34 -18.14
C GLU A 266 30.69 11.40 -17.54
N LEU A 267 31.96 11.75 -17.64
CA LEU A 267 33.06 10.97 -17.05
C LEU A 267 32.86 10.82 -15.54
N ILE A 268 32.71 11.93 -14.82
CA ILE A 268 32.64 11.90 -13.35
C ILE A 268 31.37 11.22 -12.86
N PHE A 269 30.24 11.43 -13.54
CA PHE A 269 29.00 10.73 -13.23
C PHE A 269 29.21 9.21 -13.28
N ASN A 270 29.76 8.71 -14.37
CA ASN A 270 29.94 7.29 -14.59
C ASN A 270 31.00 6.66 -13.68
N VAL A 271 32.10 7.37 -13.37
CA VAL A 271 33.10 6.93 -12.39
C VAL A 271 32.47 6.80 -10.99
N LEU A 272 31.77 7.85 -10.53
CA LEU A 272 31.13 7.83 -9.20
C LEU A 272 30.00 6.79 -9.12
N LEU A 273 29.24 6.62 -10.21
CA LEU A 273 28.20 5.60 -10.31
C LEU A 273 28.79 4.19 -10.18
N ALA A 274 29.84 3.88 -10.95
CA ALA A 274 30.52 2.60 -10.90
C ALA A 274 31.09 2.29 -9.50
N GLU A 275 31.74 3.27 -8.87
CA GLU A 275 32.27 3.15 -7.51
C GLU A 275 31.17 2.82 -6.50
N ARG A 276 30.08 3.60 -6.48
CA ARG A 276 29.01 3.45 -5.49
C ARG A 276 28.21 2.17 -5.69
N LEU A 277 28.00 1.75 -6.94
CA LEU A 277 27.35 0.48 -7.25
C LEU A 277 28.11 -0.73 -6.66
N GLN A 278 29.43 -0.65 -6.48
CA GLN A 278 30.17 -1.74 -5.81
C GLN A 278 29.66 -2.01 -4.39
N ALA A 279 29.25 -0.96 -3.67
CA ALA A 279 28.70 -1.08 -2.32
C ALA A 279 27.28 -1.67 -2.31
N CYS A 280 26.63 -1.79 -3.47
CA CYS A 280 25.30 -2.38 -3.61
C CYS A 280 25.28 -3.89 -3.79
N ARG A 281 26.46 -4.52 -3.83
CA ARG A 281 26.55 -5.98 -3.83
C ARG A 281 26.05 -6.53 -2.49
N VAL A 282 25.28 -7.60 -2.58
CA VAL A 282 24.73 -8.30 -1.41
C VAL A 282 25.50 -9.60 -1.18
N PRO A 283 25.71 -10.01 0.08
CA PRO A 283 26.32 -11.31 0.36
C PRO A 283 25.43 -12.42 -0.18
N VAL A 284 26.03 -13.41 -0.85
CA VAL A 284 25.32 -14.62 -1.26
C VAL A 284 25.27 -15.56 -0.05
N PRO A 285 24.07 -15.94 0.43
CA PRO A 285 23.94 -16.91 1.52
C PRO A 285 24.64 -18.24 1.19
N PRO A 286 25.06 -19.03 2.19
CA PRO A 286 25.54 -20.38 1.92
C PRO A 286 24.44 -21.21 1.26
N ALA A 287 24.81 -22.02 0.27
CA ALA A 287 23.89 -22.96 -0.33
C ALA A 287 23.41 -23.98 0.72
N PRO A 288 22.13 -24.39 0.68
CA PRO A 288 21.58 -25.40 1.57
C PRO A 288 22.18 -26.80 1.34
#